data_AF-A0A1Y2L756-F1
#
_entry.id   AF-A0A1Y2L756-F1
#
_cell.length_a   1.000
_cell.length_b   1.000
_cell.length_c   1.000
_cell.angle_alpha   90.00
_cell.angle_beta   90.00
_cell.angle_gamma   90.00
#
_symmetry.space_group_name_H-M   'P 1'
#
loop_
_entity.id
_entity.type
_entity.pdbx_description
1 polymer ?
#
loop_
_entity_poly.entity_id
_entity_poly.type
_entity_poly.pdbx_seq_one_letter_code
_entity_poly.pdbx_strand_id
1 'polypeptide(L)'
;MQEQTALDLFHLQQTRDDWENNVTGYCNTNNMQVGNLPKDVTGPYGDMNTAWEKIKSGGEQATEETKEQFHKATAKLEKAWNSLKSG
;
A
#
# COMPACT_ATOMS: atom_id res chain seq x y z
N MET A 1 5.89 25.34 4.48
CA MET A 1 6.61 24.08 4.18
C MET A 1 6.10 22.89 5.00
N GLN A 2 5.75 23.05 6.30
CA GLN A 2 5.19 21.95 7.11
C GLN A 2 3.79 21.48 6.63
N GLU A 3 2.96 22.38 6.12
CA GLU A 3 1.64 22.03 5.58
C GLU A 3 1.70 21.06 4.39
N GLN A 4 2.76 21.14 3.56
CA GLN A 4 2.94 20.24 2.42
C GLN A 4 3.33 18.83 2.88
N THR A 5 4.13 18.72 3.94
CA THR A 5 4.54 17.42 4.52
C THR A 5 3.37 16.72 5.19
N ALA A 6 2.54 17.46 5.92
CA ALA A 6 1.34 16.89 6.55
C ALA A 6 0.32 16.40 5.51
N LEU A 7 0.11 17.18 4.44
CA LEU A 7 -0.78 16.81 3.34
C LEU A 7 -0.26 15.58 2.58
N ASP A 8 1.04 15.49 2.35
CA ASP A 8 1.68 14.33 1.72
C ASP A 8 1.51 13.05 2.55
N LEU A 9 1.79 13.11 3.85
CA LEU A 9 1.59 11.98 4.76
C LEU A 9 0.12 11.54 4.81
N PHE A 10 -0.81 12.50 4.76
CA PHE A 10 -2.24 12.21 4.71
C PHE A 10 -2.63 11.44 3.44
N HIS A 11 -2.14 11.84 2.27
CA HIS A 11 -2.42 11.13 1.01
C HIS A 11 -1.81 9.72 0.99
N LEU A 12 -0.61 9.55 1.55
CA LEU A 12 0.02 8.23 1.69
C LEU A 12 -0.81 7.32 2.60
N GLN A 13 -1.34 7.86 3.71
CA GLN A 13 -2.24 7.13 4.59
C GLN A 13 -3.52 6.70 3.87
N GLN A 14 -4.19 7.63 3.17
CA GLN A 14 -5.41 7.32 2.41
C GLN A 14 -5.17 6.21 1.40
N THR A 15 -4.07 6.30 0.64
CA THR A 15 -3.70 5.28 -0.35
C THR A 15 -3.52 3.91 0.31
N ARG A 16 -2.85 3.86 1.46
CA ARG A 16 -2.64 2.61 2.21
C ARG A 16 -3.98 2.03 2.69
N ASP A 17 -4.84 2.85 3.26
CA ASP A 17 -6.12 2.43 3.82
C ASP A 17 -7.09 1.94 2.73
N ASP A 18 -7.09 2.60 1.56
CA ASP A 18 -7.83 2.14 0.39
C ASP A 18 -7.35 0.76 -0.08
N TRP A 19 -6.04 0.53 -0.09
CA TRP A 19 -5.49 -0.79 -0.42
C TRP A 19 -5.83 -1.86 0.61
N GLU A 20 -5.77 -1.55 1.90
CA GLU A 20 -6.19 -2.46 2.96
C GLU A 20 -7.67 -2.84 2.79
N ASN A 21 -8.55 -1.86 2.58
CA ASN A 21 -9.98 -2.10 2.36
C ASN A 21 -10.24 -2.94 1.11
N ASN A 22 -9.55 -2.65 0.00
CA ASN A 22 -9.71 -3.40 -1.24
C ASN A 22 -9.25 -4.86 -1.10
N VAL A 23 -8.07 -5.08 -0.53
CA VAL A 23 -7.47 -6.42 -0.38
C VAL A 23 -8.26 -7.25 0.62
N THR A 24 -8.56 -6.69 1.80
CA THR A 24 -9.35 -7.38 2.83
C THR A 24 -10.78 -7.61 2.38
N GLY A 25 -11.41 -6.63 1.72
CA GLY A 25 -12.76 -6.75 1.18
C GLY A 25 -12.88 -7.88 0.17
N TYR A 26 -11.97 -7.94 -0.81
CA TYR A 26 -11.91 -9.06 -1.76
C TYR A 26 -11.69 -10.40 -1.06
N CYS A 27 -10.78 -10.45 -0.09
CA CYS A 27 -10.51 -11.66 0.67
C CYS A 27 -11.76 -12.16 1.42
N ASN A 28 -12.47 -11.25 2.08
CA ASN A 28 -13.71 -11.55 2.79
C ASN A 28 -14.81 -12.05 1.82
N THR A 29 -15.00 -11.39 0.68
CA THR A 29 -15.98 -11.80 -0.35
C THR A 29 -15.69 -13.19 -0.89
N ASN A 30 -14.42 -13.56 -1.04
CA ASN A 30 -14.00 -14.85 -1.59
C ASN A 30 -13.67 -15.90 -0.52
N ASN A 31 -13.96 -15.63 0.76
CA ASN A 31 -13.65 -16.49 1.90
C ASN A 31 -12.19 -17.00 1.89
N MET A 32 -11.25 -16.08 1.67
CA MET A 32 -9.82 -16.36 1.61
C MET A 32 -9.03 -15.43 2.55
N GLN A 33 -7.78 -15.77 2.83
CA GLN A 33 -6.87 -14.90 3.56
C GLN A 33 -5.95 -14.17 2.57
N VAL A 34 -5.40 -13.02 2.97
CA VAL A 34 -4.46 -12.24 2.14
C VAL A 34 -3.29 -13.12 1.68
N GLY A 35 -2.79 -14.02 2.53
CA GLY A 35 -1.71 -14.96 2.17
C GLY A 35 -2.06 -15.98 1.08
N ASN A 36 -3.35 -16.14 0.75
CA ASN A 36 -3.80 -16.99 -0.36
C ASN A 36 -3.84 -16.25 -1.71
N LEU A 37 -3.68 -14.92 -1.73
CA LEU A 37 -3.59 -14.16 -2.98
C LEU A 37 -2.30 -14.48 -3.74
N PRO A 38 -2.27 -14.28 -5.06
CA PRO A 38 -1.06 -14.47 -5.85
C PRO A 38 0.14 -13.70 -5.30
N LYS A 39 1.35 -14.24 -5.50
CA LYS A 39 2.59 -13.60 -5.04
C LYS A 39 2.81 -12.21 -5.64
N ASP A 40 2.35 -12.00 -6.87
CA ASP A 40 2.39 -10.71 -7.54
C ASP A 40 1.52 -9.64 -6.84
N VAL A 41 0.54 -10.06 -6.03
CA VAL A 41 -0.29 -9.17 -5.19
C VAL A 41 0.26 -9.10 -3.76
N THR A 42 0.55 -10.25 -3.14
CA THR A 42 0.98 -10.30 -1.73
C THR A 42 2.35 -9.67 -1.49
N GLY A 43 3.27 -9.79 -2.46
CA GLY A 43 4.59 -9.13 -2.38
C GLY A 43 4.48 -7.61 -2.31
N PRO A 44 3.93 -6.95 -3.35
CA PRO A 44 3.73 -5.50 -3.33
C PRO A 44 2.85 -4.98 -2.19
N TYR A 45 1.84 -5.75 -1.77
CA TYR A 45 1.02 -5.40 -0.60
C TYR A 45 1.83 -5.41 0.71
N GLY A 46 2.72 -6.40 0.88
CA GLY A 46 3.64 -6.45 2.01
C GLY A 46 4.68 -5.32 1.98
N ASP A 47 5.24 -5.04 0.80
CA ASP A 47 6.21 -3.94 0.61
C ASP A 47 5.58 -2.58 0.92
N MET A 48 4.34 -2.34 0.46
CA MET A 48 3.59 -1.12 0.75
C MET A 48 3.39 -0.94 2.25
N ASN A 49 2.91 -1.97 2.95
CA ASN A 49 2.69 -1.90 4.40
C ASN A 49 3.99 -1.67 5.16
N THR A 50 5.08 -2.35 4.77
CA THR A 50 6.41 -2.16 5.36
C THR A 50 6.92 -0.73 5.17
N ALA A 51 6.77 -0.16 3.97
CA ALA A 51 7.16 1.22 3.70
C ALA A 51 6.30 2.21 4.50
N TRP A 52 5.00 1.95 4.61
CA TRP A 52 4.08 2.75 5.42
C TRP A 52 4.45 2.75 6.90
N GLU A 53 4.79 1.60 7.49
CA GLU A 53 5.21 1.55 8.89
C GLU A 53 6.47 2.39 9.16
N LYS A 54 7.42 2.38 8.22
CA LYS A 54 8.61 3.24 8.29
C LYS A 54 8.26 4.73 8.17
N ILE A 55 7.34 5.09 7.27
CA ILE A 55 6.86 6.47 7.10
C ILE A 55 6.16 6.94 8.38
N LYS A 56 5.24 6.13 8.92
CA LYS A 56 4.51 6.41 10.16
C LYS A 56 5.45 6.54 11.35
N SER A 57 6.45 5.66 11.47
CA SER A 57 7.43 5.72 12.55
C SER A 57 8.40 6.90 12.42
N GLY A 58 8.70 7.33 11.19
CA GLY A 58 9.59 8.46 10.91
C GLY A 58 8.88 9.82 10.97
N GLY A 59 7.56 9.87 10.75
CA GLY A 59 6.80 11.13 10.71
C GLY A 59 7.39 12.12 9.70
N GLU A 60 7.72 13.32 10.15
CA GLU A 60 8.39 14.36 9.34
C GLU A 60 9.83 13.98 8.91
N GLN A 61 10.45 12.98 9.55
CA GLN A 61 11.78 12.46 9.19
C GLN A 61 11.73 11.28 8.22
N ALA A 62 10.53 10.89 7.75
CA ALA A 62 10.41 9.88 6.70
C ALA A 62 11.17 10.34 5.45
N THR A 63 12.17 9.56 5.04
CA THR A 63 13.01 9.90 3.88
C THR A 63 12.18 9.85 2.60
N GLU A 64 12.52 10.71 1.64
CA GLU A 64 11.92 10.64 0.29
C GLU A 64 12.10 9.26 -0.34
N GLU A 65 13.21 8.57 -0.03
CA GLU A 65 13.44 7.18 -0.45
C GLU A 65 12.36 6.22 0.07
N THR A 66 11.93 6.36 1.33
CA THR A 66 10.89 5.49 1.90
C THR A 66 9.52 5.78 1.28
N LYS A 67 9.22 7.05 1.00
CA LYS A 67 8.00 7.45 0.27
C LYS A 67 8.01 6.94 -1.16
N GLU A 68 9.15 7.00 -1.83
CA GLU A 68 9.32 6.43 -3.17
C GLU A 68 9.14 4.91 -3.17
N GLN A 69 9.65 4.20 -2.16
CA GLN A 69 9.40 2.76 -1.98
C GLN A 69 7.91 2.46 -1.84
N PHE A 70 7.18 3.26 -1.05
CA PHE A 70 5.73 3.14 -0.91
C PHE A 70 5.03 3.30 -2.28
N HIS A 71 5.35 4.36 -3.03
CA HIS A 71 4.76 4.58 -4.36
C HIS A 71 5.10 3.47 -5.37
N LYS A 72 6.33 2.96 -5.35
CA LYS A 72 6.72 1.83 -6.21
C LYS A 72 5.95 0.56 -5.85
N ALA A 73 5.74 0.31 -4.56
CA ALA A 73 4.97 -0.84 -4.09
C ALA A 73 3.49 -0.72 -4.48
N THR A 74 2.86 0.44 -4.27
CA THR A 74 1.45 0.66 -4.64
C THR A 74 1.22 0.56 -6.15
N ALA A 75 2.13 1.09 -6.98
CA ALA A 75 2.03 0.97 -8.43
C ALA A 75 2.13 -0.50 -8.92
N LYS A 76 3.04 -1.29 -8.31
CA LYS A 76 3.13 -2.73 -8.60
C LYS A 76 1.87 -3.46 -8.16
N LEU A 77 1.37 -3.13 -6.96
CA LEU A 77 0.15 -3.69 -6.40
C LEU A 77 -1.06 -3.40 -7.30
N GLU A 78 -1.21 -2.16 -7.77
CA GLU A 78 -2.27 -1.75 -8.68
C GLU A 78 -2.28 -2.60 -9.95
N LYS A 79 -1.12 -2.75 -10.59
CA LYS A 79 -0.97 -3.54 -11.80
C LYS A 79 -1.37 -5.01 -11.55
N ALA A 80 -0.83 -5.61 -10.49
CA ALA A 80 -1.13 -7.00 -10.15
C ALA A 80 -2.60 -7.20 -9.78
N TRP A 81 -3.20 -6.25 -9.08
CA TRP A 81 -4.61 -6.26 -8.69
C TRP A 81 -5.54 -6.16 -9.89
N ASN A 82 -5.22 -5.30 -10.86
CA ASN A 82 -5.97 -5.21 -12.10
C ASN A 82 -5.88 -6.52 -12.90
N SER A 83 -4.70 -7.14 -12.98
CA SER A 83 -4.55 -8.47 -13.59
C SER A 83 -5.36 -9.55 -12.87
N LEU A 84 -5.40 -9.54 -11.53
CA LEU A 84 -6.21 -10.47 -10.73
C LEU A 84 -7.71 -10.32 -11.02
N LYS A 85 -8.20 -9.07 -11.12
CA LYS A 85 -9.63 -8.79 -11.34
C LYS A 85 -10.08 -8.95 -12.79
N SER A 86 -9.17 -8.90 -13.76
CA SER A 86 -9.46 -9.11 -15.18
C SER A 86 -9.31 -10.57 -15.64
N GLY A 87 -8.82 -11.45 -14.75
CA GLY A 87 -8.65 -12.87 -15.01
C GLY A 87 -9.87 -13.72 -14.67
#